data_AF-A0ABD6DPA5-F1
#
_entry.id   AF-A0ABD6DPA5-F1
#
_cell.length_a   1.000
_cell.length_b   1.000
_cell.length_c   1.000
_cell.angle_alpha   90.00
_cell.angle_beta   90.00
_cell.angle_gamma   90.00
#
_symmetry.space_group_name_H-M   'P 1'
#
loop_
_entity.id
_entity.type
_entity.pdbx_description
1 polymer ?
#
loop_
_entity_poly.entity_id
_entity_poly.type
_entity_poly.pdbx_seq_one_letter_code
_entity_poly.pdbx_strand_id
1 'polypeptide(L)' 'MNERTKSALLWGAVGVFAFLTLHQGYVALGGESIGILPAVGLGFVVGTVVAAAAYVGEVRLLRRGR' A
#
# COMPACT_ATOMS: atom_id res chain seq x y z
N MET A 1 -13.83 13.77 7.50
CA MET A 1 -12.57 13.23 6.94
C MET A 1 -12.21 14.06 5.72
N ASN A 2 -11.01 14.63 5.64
CA ASN A 2 -10.59 15.42 4.48
C ASN A 2 -10.40 14.52 3.25
N GLU A 3 -10.72 15.02 2.05
CA GLU A 3 -10.61 14.27 0.78
C GLU A 3 -9.21 13.71 0.56
N ARG A 4 -8.19 14.48 0.97
CA ARG A 4 -6.77 14.11 0.98
C ARG A 4 -6.49 12.84 1.78
N THR A 5 -7.06 12.74 2.98
CA THR A 5 -6.91 11.57 3.84
C THR A 5 -7.62 10.36 3.22
N LYS A 6 -8.79 10.58 2.61
CA LYS A 6 -9.52 9.52 1.89
C LYS A 6 -8.71 9.00 0.70
N SER A 7 -8.14 9.89 -0.12
CA SER A 7 -7.27 9.55 -1.25
C SER A 7 -6.04 8.75 -0.79
N ALA A 8 -5.35 9.22 0.25
CA ALA A 8 -4.19 8.53 0.82
C ALA A 8 -4.55 7.12 1.35
N LEU A 9 -5.69 6.98 2.04
CA LEU A 9 -6.16 5.66 2.52
C LEU A 9 -6.51 4.71 1.37
N LEU A 10 -7.15 5.20 0.31
CA LEU A 10 -7.45 4.40 -0.88
C LEU A 10 -6.17 3.91 -1.56
N TRP A 11 -5.17 4.78 -1.70
CA TRP A 11 -3.84 4.39 -2.18
C TRP A 11 -3.17 3.37 -1.28
N GLY A 12 -3.29 3.53 0.05
CA GLY A 12 -2.82 2.53 1.00
C GLY A 12 -3.48 1.17 0.80
N ALA A 13 -4.81 1.13 0.64
CA ALA A 13 -5.55 -0.10 0.36
C ALA A 13 -5.08 -0.77 -0.95
N VAL A 14 -4.84 0.01 -2.00
CA VAL A 14 -4.23 -0.49 -3.25
C VAL A 14 -2.86 -1.12 -2.97
N GLY A 15 -2.03 -0.50 -2.13
CA GLY A 15 -0.74 -1.06 -1.70
C GLY A 15 -0.87 -2.41 -0.99
N VAL A 16 -1.84 -2.53 -0.06
CA VAL A 16 -2.12 -3.80 0.64
C VAL A 16 -2.50 -4.89 -0.37
N PHE A 17 -3.50 -4.63 -1.23
CA PHE A 17 -4.01 -5.63 -2.17
C PHE A 17 -3.01 -5.99 -3.25
N ALA A 18 -2.20 -5.03 -3.72
CA ALA A 18 -1.13 -5.28 -4.68
C ALA A 18 -0.06 -6.21 -4.08
N PHE A 19 0.40 -5.94 -2.86
CA PHE A 19 1.36 -6.82 -2.17
C PHE A 19 0.80 -8.23 -1.99
N LEU A 20 -0.43 -8.35 -1.49
CA LEU A 20 -1.05 -9.66 -1.29
C LEU A 20 -1.21 -10.42 -2.60
N THR A 21 -1.64 -9.75 -3.67
CA THR A 21 -1.74 -10.34 -5.02
C THR A 21 -0.38 -10.85 -5.50
N LEU A 22 0.68 -10.07 -5.32
CA LEU A 22 2.04 -10.47 -5.69
C LEU A 22 2.53 -11.66 -4.85
N HIS A 23 2.26 -11.66 -3.55
CA HIS A 23 2.58 -12.79 -2.67
C HIS A 23 1.85 -14.05 -3.12
N GLN A 24 0.55 -13.97 -3.43
CA GLN A 24 -0.20 -15.11 -3.94
C GLN A 24 0.33 -15.58 -5.30
N GLY A 25 0.72 -14.67 -6.19
CA GLY A 25 1.37 -15.01 -7.45
C GLY A 25 2.70 -15.74 -7.26
N TYR A 26 3.53 -15.29 -6.31
CA TYR A 26 4.78 -15.94 -5.95
C TYR A 26 4.55 -17.38 -5.46
N VAL A 27 3.58 -17.57 -4.56
CA VAL A 27 3.20 -18.91 -4.08
C VAL A 27 2.63 -19.78 -5.19
N ALA A 28 1.79 -19.22 -6.08
CA ALA A 28 1.21 -19.94 -7.21
C ALA A 28 2.27 -20.41 -8.22
N LEU A 29 3.40 -19.69 -8.33
CA LEU A 29 4.55 -20.07 -9.14
C LEU A 29 5.49 -21.07 -8.45
N GLY A 30 5.11 -21.60 -7.28
CA GLY A 30 5.89 -22.58 -6.52
C GLY A 30 6.85 -21.97 -5.50
N GLY A 31 6.74 -20.67 -5.21
CA GLY A 31 7.46 -20.02 -4.13
C GLY A 31 7.01 -20.48 -2.75
N GLU A 32 7.91 -20.44 -1.76
CA GLU A 32 7.60 -20.81 -0.39
C GLU A 32 6.77 -19.71 0.29
N SER A 33 5.58 -20.07 0.76
CA SER A 33 4.69 -19.13 1.45
C SER A 33 5.22 -18.81 2.84
N ILE A 34 5.29 -17.52 3.18
CA ILE A 34 5.58 -17.07 4.54
C ILE A 34 4.38 -17.23 5.49
N GLY A 35 3.29 -17.84 5.01
CA GLY A 35 2.04 -18.01 5.75
C GLY A 35 1.10 -16.81 5.62
N ILE A 36 -0.18 -17.06 5.89
CA ILE A 36 -1.26 -16.07 5.67
C ILE A 36 -1.12 -14.87 6.62
N LEU A 37 -0.91 -15.12 7.92
CA LEU A 37 -0.84 -14.06 8.93
C LEU A 37 0.34 -13.10 8.69
N PRO A 38 1.57 -13.59 8.48
CA PRO A 38 2.71 -12.73 8.17
C PRO A 38 2.54 -11.95 6.86
N ALA A 39 1.97 -12.58 5.82
CA ALA A 39 1.69 -11.90 4.55
C ALA A 39 0.66 -10.76 4.72
N VAL A 40 -0.41 -10.99 5.49
CA VAL A 40 -1.38 -9.94 5.82
C VAL A 40 -0.72 -8.81 6.61
N GLY A 41 0.11 -9.14 7.60
CA GLY A 41 0.86 -8.15 8.37
C GLY A 41 1.76 -7.27 7.49
N LEU A 42 2.56 -7.89 6.61
CA LEU A 42 3.40 -7.16 5.65
C LEU A 42 2.56 -6.34 4.67
N GLY A 43 1.43 -6.86 4.21
CA GLY A 43 0.48 -6.13 3.38
C GLY A 43 0.06 -4.82 4.03
N PHE A 44 -0.32 -4.84 5.31
CA PHE A 44 -0.67 -3.63 6.06
C PHE A 44 0.51 -2.66 6.20
N VAL A 45 1.72 -3.16 6.49
CA VAL A 45 2.93 -2.32 6.54
C VAL A 45 3.16 -1.60 5.21
N VAL A 46 3.10 -2.32 4.10
CA VAL A 46 3.23 -1.76 2.74
C VAL A 46 2.13 -0.73 2.49
N GLY A 47 0.88 -1.06 2.81
CA GLY A 47 -0.26 -0.14 2.67
C GLY A 47 -0.10 1.15 3.47
N THR A 48 0.41 1.08 4.70
CA THR A 48 0.71 2.27 5.52
C THR A 48 1.79 3.13 4.87
N VAL A 49 2.86 2.52 4.36
CA VAL A 49 3.93 3.25 3.65
C VAL A 49 3.39 3.93 2.39
N VAL A 50 2.56 3.23 1.61
CA VAL A 50 1.93 3.78 0.40
C VAL A 50 0.98 4.93 0.75
N ALA A 51 0.15 4.79 1.78
CA ALA A 51 -0.73 5.86 2.24
C ALA A 51 0.05 7.09 2.71
N ALA A 52 1.13 6.90 3.48
CA ALA A 52 1.99 7.98 3.94
C ALA A 52 2.68 8.68 2.74
N ALA A 53 3.18 7.91 1.78
CA ALA A 53 3.79 8.44 0.57
C ALA A 53 2.79 9.24 -0.28
N ALA A 54 1.56 8.73 -0.44
CA ALA A 54 0.49 9.44 -1.16
C ALA A 54 0.15 10.76 -0.48
N TYR A 55 -0.02 10.76 0.85
CA TYR A 55 -0.34 11.95 1.62
C TYR A 55 0.77 13.02 1.54
N VAL A 56 2.04 12.61 1.71
CA VAL A 56 3.19 13.52 1.61
C VAL A 56 3.42 14.00 0.18
N GLY A 57 3.20 13.12 -0.80
CA GLY A 57 3.28 13.45 -2.23
C GLY A 57 2.32 14.57 -2.60
N GLU A 58 1.08 14.52 -2.10
CA GLU A 58 0.08 15.56 -2.29
C GLU A 58 0.54 16.92 -1.72
N VAL A 59 1.22 16.93 -0.57
CA VAL A 59 1.82 18.15 0.00
C VAL A 59 2.96 18.69 -0.87
N ARG A 60 3.81 17.81 -1.40
CA ARG A 60 4.97 18.19 -2.22
C ARG A 60 4.55 18.72 -3.59
N LEU A 61 3.55 18.10 -4.22
CA LEU A 61 3.00 18.53 -5.51
C LEU A 61 2.30 19.89 -5.39
N LEU A 62 1.50 20.11 -4.34
CA LEU A 62 0.84 21.40 -4.09
C LEU A 62 1.81 22.53 -3.71
N ARG A 63 3.00 22.20 -3.19
CA ARG A 63 4.08 23.17 -2.94
C ARG A 63 4.89 23.52 -4.19
N ARG A 64 4.92 22.65 -5.21
CA ARG A 64 5.69 22.86 -6.45
C ARG A 64 4.90 23.52 -7.59
N GLY A 65 3.57 23.61 -7.46
CA GLY A 65 2.67 24.21 -8.44
C GLY A 65 2.25 25.66 -8.17
N ARG A 66 2.93 26.35 -7.24
CA ARG A 66 2.83 27.81 -7.01
C ARG A 66 4.18 28.44 -7.26
#